data_AF-A0A2A2RMW4-F1
#
_entry.id   AF-A0A2A2RMW4-F1
#
_cell.length_a   1.000
_cell.length_b   1.000
_cell.length_c   1.000
_cell.angle_alpha   90.00
_cell.angle_beta   90.00
_cell.angle_gamma   90.00
#
_symmetry.space_group_name_H-M   'P 1'
#
loop_
_entity.id
_entity.type
_entity.pdbx_description
1 polymer ?
#
loop_
_entity_poly.entity_id
_entity_poly.type
_entity_poly.pdbx_seq_one_letter_code
_entity_poly.pdbx_strand_id
1 'polypeptide(L)'
;MSEDTTGQRHAPSPHDRTLARDVQATVIPAGEPAVLPAGTKVTITHRLGGNFTVVCDSGMFRIKGTDAEALGEQVPTDATENEGKTDAYGSVGTAEHPGHSGKPSDEAVWESLKKVFDPEIPVNIVDLGLVYSLKVDAIDGSTDRHSVVVAMTLTAPGCGMGPVIAEDARNRVLSVPGINQAQVSIVWDPPWTQTMISEDGKMQLGLI
;
A
#
# COMPACT_ATOMS: atom_id res chain seq x y z
N MET A 1 16.59 27.53 44.96
CA MET A 1 17.88 27.74 44.27
C MET A 1 18.61 26.40 44.35
N SER A 2 18.73 25.58 43.32
CA SER A 2 18.46 25.77 41.89
C SER A 2 18.27 24.39 41.28
N GLU A 3 17.45 24.35 40.24
CA GLU A 3 17.16 23.19 39.40
C GLU A 3 18.41 22.68 38.68
N ASP A 4 18.58 21.36 38.60
CA ASP A 4 19.30 20.72 37.50
C ASP A 4 18.60 19.39 37.18
N THR A 5 17.46 19.50 36.52
CA THR A 5 16.84 18.38 35.82
C THR A 5 17.53 18.30 34.46
N THR A 6 18.66 17.57 34.42
CA THR A 6 19.35 17.24 33.18
C THR A 6 18.37 16.51 32.26
N GLY A 7 17.90 17.20 31.22
CA GLY A 7 17.08 16.66 30.16
C GLY A 7 17.79 15.49 29.50
N GLN A 8 17.26 14.30 29.71
CA GLN A 8 17.72 13.07 29.10
C GLN A 8 17.41 13.16 27.61
N ARG A 9 18.36 13.68 26.82
CA ARG A 9 18.28 13.67 25.36
C ARG A 9 18.28 12.21 24.92
N HIS A 10 17.09 11.70 24.61
CA HIS A 10 16.93 10.40 23.97
C HIS A 10 17.77 10.41 22.70
N ALA A 11 18.69 9.46 22.57
CA ALA A 11 19.41 9.29 21.31
C ALA A 11 18.36 9.04 20.21
N PRO A 12 18.50 9.66 19.02
CA PRO A 12 17.55 9.43 17.95
C PRO A 12 17.49 7.93 17.65
N SER A 13 16.28 7.40 17.58
CA SER A 13 16.03 6.01 17.21
C SER A 13 16.65 5.76 15.83
N PRO A 14 17.14 4.54 15.53
CA PRO A 14 17.59 4.19 14.17
C PRO A 14 16.48 4.32 13.13
N HIS A 15 15.23 4.50 13.54
CA HIS A 15 14.07 4.75 12.68
C HIS A 15 13.71 6.23 12.53
N ASP A 16 14.36 7.13 13.27
CA ASP A 16 14.13 8.57 13.16
C ASP A 16 14.76 9.10 11.88
N ARG A 17 14.01 9.94 11.18
CA ARG A 17 14.39 10.63 9.96
C ARG A 17 14.00 12.10 10.06
N THR A 18 14.67 12.91 9.25
CA THR A 18 14.29 14.29 8.98
C THR A 18 14.03 14.39 7.48
N LEU A 19 12.85 14.86 7.10
CA LEU A 19 12.48 14.94 5.68
C LEU A 19 13.41 15.90 4.93
N ALA A 20 14.01 15.43 3.84
CA ALA A 20 14.95 16.24 3.05
C ALA A 20 14.26 17.32 2.20
N ARG A 21 12.98 17.14 1.91
CA ARG A 21 12.13 18.03 1.10
C ARG A 21 10.68 17.93 1.57
N ASP A 22 9.81 18.76 0.99
CA ASP A 22 8.36 18.59 1.14
C ASP A 22 7.94 17.25 0.50
N VAL A 23 7.09 16.50 1.19
CA VAL A 23 6.63 15.17 0.78
C VAL A 23 5.12 15.10 0.78
N GLN A 24 4.56 14.57 -0.31
CA GLN A 24 3.15 14.21 -0.36
C GLN A 24 2.93 12.94 0.48
N ALA A 25 1.99 13.01 1.40
CA ALA A 25 1.67 11.93 2.30
C ALA A 25 0.16 11.73 2.37
N THR A 26 -0.26 10.63 2.98
CA THR A 26 -1.66 10.33 3.25
C THR A 26 -1.87 10.19 4.75
N VAL A 27 -2.84 10.90 5.31
CA VAL A 27 -3.19 10.78 6.73
C VAL A 27 -3.76 9.39 7.00
N ILE A 28 -3.22 8.67 7.97
CA ILE A 28 -3.78 7.39 8.43
C ILE A 28 -4.53 7.66 9.75
N PRO A 29 -5.81 7.23 9.90
CA PRO A 29 -6.61 6.35 9.03
C PRO A 29 -7.49 7.06 7.98
N ALA A 30 -7.44 8.39 7.93
CA ALA A 30 -8.42 9.19 7.19
C ALA A 30 -8.34 9.05 5.65
N GLY A 31 -7.18 8.66 5.09
CA GLY A 31 -6.98 8.57 3.64
C GLY A 31 -6.83 9.92 2.93
N GLU A 32 -6.84 11.03 3.68
CA GLU A 32 -6.77 12.37 3.11
C GLU A 32 -5.34 12.72 2.67
N PRO A 33 -5.15 13.36 1.51
CA PRO A 33 -3.85 13.89 1.11
C PRO A 33 -3.36 14.97 2.07
N ALA A 34 -2.08 14.93 2.42
CA ALA A 34 -1.40 15.92 3.24
C ALA A 34 0.01 16.20 2.69
N VAL A 35 0.58 17.35 3.06
CA VAL A 35 1.97 17.67 2.75
C VAL A 35 2.74 17.74 4.06
N LEU A 36 3.80 16.95 4.17
CA LEU A 36 4.76 17.05 5.26
C LEU A 36 5.92 17.96 4.82
N PRO A 37 6.16 19.10 5.49
CA PRO A 37 7.23 20.03 5.11
C PRO A 37 8.63 19.44 5.28
N ALA A 38 9.58 19.94 4.49
CA ALA A 38 11.01 19.70 4.67
C ALA A 38 11.44 20.02 6.12
N GLY A 39 12.33 19.20 6.68
CA GLY A 39 12.78 19.34 8.06
C GLY A 39 11.85 18.73 9.11
N THR A 40 10.67 18.22 8.73
CA THR A 40 9.80 17.49 9.65
C THR A 40 10.52 16.25 10.18
N LYS A 41 10.54 16.11 11.51
CA LYS A 41 11.05 14.92 12.18
C LYS A 41 9.98 13.84 12.16
N VAL A 42 10.33 12.67 11.68
CA VAL A 42 9.42 11.54 11.57
C VAL A 42 10.12 10.29 12.09
N THR A 43 9.37 9.37 12.68
CA THR A 43 9.83 8.03 13.04
C THR A 43 9.16 7.03 12.11
N ILE A 44 9.96 6.27 11.35
CA ILE A 44 9.42 5.22 10.47
C ILE A 44 8.97 4.04 11.35
N THR A 45 7.67 3.76 11.38
CA THR A 45 7.13 2.62 12.12
C THR A 45 7.18 1.34 11.29
N HIS A 46 6.87 1.44 10.00
CA HIS A 46 6.78 0.28 9.10
C HIS A 46 7.31 0.59 7.69
N ARG A 47 7.89 -0.44 7.06
CA ARG A 47 8.36 -0.46 5.66
C ARG A 47 7.65 -1.60 4.95
N LEU A 48 6.41 -1.38 4.53
CA LEU A 48 5.52 -2.43 4.03
C LEU A 48 5.17 -2.18 2.57
N GLY A 49 5.34 -3.20 1.73
CA GLY A 49 4.98 -3.12 0.31
C GLY A 49 5.73 -2.06 -0.49
N GLY A 50 6.91 -1.64 -0.02
CA GLY A 50 7.66 -0.53 -0.60
C GLY A 50 7.17 0.86 -0.17
N ASN A 51 6.14 0.96 0.67
CA ASN A 51 5.67 2.22 1.24
C ASN A 51 6.13 2.36 2.70
N PHE A 52 6.07 3.58 3.21
CA PHE A 52 6.55 3.91 4.55
C PHE A 52 5.40 4.45 5.40
N THR A 53 5.16 3.83 6.55
CA THR A 53 4.31 4.42 7.58
C THR A 53 5.20 5.17 8.55
N VAL A 54 4.90 6.45 8.76
CA VAL A 54 5.68 7.34 9.62
C VAL A 54 4.79 7.99 10.66
N VAL A 55 5.35 8.25 11.84
CA VAL A 55 4.71 9.01 12.91
C VAL A 55 5.51 10.27 13.16
N CYS A 56 4.81 11.39 13.33
CA CYS A 56 5.37 12.65 13.77
C CYS A 56 4.41 13.36 14.73
N ASP A 57 4.78 14.55 15.20
CA ASP A 57 4.01 15.32 16.18
C ASP A 57 2.57 15.63 15.72
N SER A 58 2.31 15.65 14.40
CA SER A 58 0.98 15.92 13.83
C SER A 58 0.14 14.67 13.57
N GLY A 59 0.69 13.46 13.78
CA GLY A 59 -0.03 12.20 13.61
C GLY A 59 0.74 11.15 12.81
N MET A 60 -0.02 10.23 12.22
CA MET A 60 0.51 9.10 11.44
C MET A 60 0.19 9.26 9.96
N PHE A 61 1.19 9.00 9.13
CA PHE A 61 1.12 9.25 7.69
C PHE A 61 1.71 8.10 6.90
N ARG A 62 1.13 7.83 5.72
CA ARG A 62 1.73 6.99 4.68
C ARG A 62 2.51 7.86 3.71
N ILE A 63 3.75 7.49 3.41
CA ILE A 63 4.58 8.06 2.34
C ILE A 63 4.77 6.98 1.27
N LYS A 64 4.60 7.36 0.00
CA LYS A 64 4.78 6.45 -1.15
C LYS A 64 6.25 6.05 -1.30
N GLY A 65 6.49 4.84 -1.82
CA GLY A 65 7.84 4.35 -2.11
C GLY A 65 8.64 5.20 -3.09
N THR A 66 7.97 5.92 -3.99
CA THR A 66 8.57 6.87 -4.92
C THR A 66 9.18 8.09 -4.25
N ASP A 67 8.79 8.39 -3.00
CA ASP A 67 9.35 9.47 -2.19
C ASP A 67 10.37 8.95 -1.15
N ALA A 68 10.85 7.71 -1.28
CA ALA A 68 11.78 7.09 -0.32
C ALA A 68 13.03 7.94 -0.06
N GLU A 69 13.56 8.64 -1.08
CA GLU A 69 14.77 9.44 -0.89
C GLU A 69 14.56 10.62 0.08
N ALA A 70 13.32 11.11 0.23
CA ALA A 70 13.01 12.16 1.18
C ALA A 70 13.13 11.68 2.63
N LEU A 71 13.00 10.37 2.85
CA LEU A 71 13.26 9.69 4.13
C LEU A 71 14.70 9.18 4.25
N GLY A 72 15.57 9.42 3.26
CA GLY A 72 16.91 8.84 3.19
C GLY A 72 16.91 7.32 2.95
N GLU A 73 15.81 6.78 2.44
CA GLU A 73 15.67 5.36 2.08
C GLU A 73 15.86 5.18 0.57
N GLN A 74 16.08 3.93 0.13
CA GLN A 74 16.18 3.63 -1.31
C GLN A 74 14.78 3.44 -1.90
N VAL A 75 14.53 4.03 -3.07
CA VAL A 75 13.30 3.80 -3.83
C VAL A 75 13.21 2.30 -4.14
N PRO A 76 12.12 1.61 -3.75
CA PRO A 76 11.94 0.20 -4.06
C PRO A 76 11.96 -0.04 -5.57
N THR A 77 12.60 -1.11 -6.01
CA THR A 77 12.74 -1.43 -7.44
C THR A 77 11.41 -1.69 -8.15
N ASP A 78 10.39 -2.07 -7.40
CA ASP A 78 9.04 -2.29 -7.92
C ASP A 78 8.10 -1.09 -7.72
N ALA A 79 8.56 0.02 -7.09
CA ALA A 79 7.75 1.22 -6.93
C ALA A 79 7.48 1.85 -8.31
N THR A 80 6.25 1.69 -8.80
CA THR A 80 5.81 2.20 -10.11
C THR A 80 4.52 2.99 -9.95
N GLU A 81 4.51 4.21 -10.48
CA GLU A 81 3.28 4.97 -10.65
C GLU A 81 2.76 4.70 -12.06
N ASN A 82 1.61 4.04 -12.12
CA ASN A 82 0.91 3.78 -13.37
C ASN A 82 -0.27 4.74 -13.50
N GLU A 83 -0.59 5.12 -14.73
CA GLU A 83 -1.74 5.99 -15.01
C GLU A 83 -3.04 5.29 -14.59
N GLY A 84 -3.90 6.03 -13.90
CA GLY A 84 -5.16 5.49 -13.43
C GLY A 84 -6.03 6.50 -12.71
N LYS A 85 -7.22 6.05 -12.32
CA LYS A 85 -8.20 6.79 -11.53
C LYS A 85 -8.55 5.96 -10.31
N THR A 86 -8.68 6.62 -9.17
CA THR A 86 -9.04 6.02 -7.90
C THR A 86 -10.17 6.85 -7.28
N ASP A 87 -11.17 6.17 -6.73
CA ASP A 87 -12.27 6.77 -5.97
C ASP A 87 -12.66 5.89 -4.77
N ALA A 88 -13.77 6.23 -4.11
CA ALA A 88 -14.27 5.50 -2.94
C ALA A 88 -14.68 4.04 -3.21
N TYR A 89 -14.87 3.66 -4.48
CA TYR A 89 -15.34 2.34 -4.90
C TYR A 89 -14.23 1.49 -5.49
N GLY A 90 -13.02 2.02 -5.64
CA GLY A 90 -11.87 1.27 -6.08
C GLY A 90 -10.94 2.07 -6.98
N SER A 91 -10.25 1.35 -7.87
CA SER A 91 -9.17 1.89 -8.67
C SER A 91 -9.06 1.19 -10.01
N VAL A 92 -8.89 1.95 -11.08
CA VAL A 92 -8.71 1.45 -12.45
C VAL A 92 -7.51 2.14 -13.10
N GLY A 93 -6.75 1.41 -13.89
CA GLY A 93 -5.57 1.96 -14.54
C GLY A 93 -4.99 1.06 -15.60
N THR A 94 -4.00 1.59 -16.29
CA THR A 94 -3.36 0.95 -17.42
C THR A 94 -1.85 1.13 -17.34
N ALA A 95 -1.11 0.15 -17.86
CA ALA A 95 0.33 0.23 -17.97
C ALA A 95 0.75 -0.28 -19.35
N GLU A 96 1.57 0.53 -20.05
CA GLU A 96 2.22 0.14 -21.30
C GLU A 96 3.73 0.13 -21.09
N HIS A 97 4.29 -1.03 -20.73
CA HIS A 97 5.72 -1.22 -20.49
C HIS A 97 6.31 -2.32 -21.38
N PRO A 98 7.59 -2.22 -21.76
CA PRO A 98 8.31 -3.31 -22.42
C PRO A 98 8.27 -4.57 -21.56
N GLY A 99 7.80 -5.69 -22.12
CA GLY A 99 7.64 -6.97 -21.40
C GLY A 99 6.21 -7.32 -21.00
N HIS A 100 5.24 -6.43 -21.26
CA HIS A 100 3.81 -6.72 -21.08
C HIS A 100 3.21 -7.42 -22.31
N SER A 101 3.80 -8.55 -22.69
CA SER A 101 3.36 -9.38 -23.80
C SER A 101 3.22 -10.83 -23.35
N GLY A 102 2.11 -11.46 -23.72
CA GLY A 102 1.81 -12.86 -23.41
C GLY A 102 0.98 -13.01 -22.14
N LYS A 103 0.58 -14.25 -21.86
CA LYS A 103 -0.29 -14.58 -20.73
C LYS A 103 0.44 -14.37 -19.39
N PRO A 104 -0.08 -13.55 -18.47
CA PRO A 104 0.50 -13.40 -17.14
C PRO A 104 0.33 -14.68 -16.32
N SER A 105 1.22 -14.90 -15.35
CA SER A 105 1.07 -15.99 -14.38
C SER A 105 0.08 -15.59 -13.30
N ASP A 106 -1.00 -16.37 -13.13
CA ASP A 106 -1.99 -16.16 -12.07
C ASP A 106 -1.32 -16.11 -10.68
N GLU A 107 -0.33 -16.98 -10.45
CA GLU A 107 0.48 -17.00 -9.23
C GLU A 107 1.25 -15.68 -9.05
N ALA A 108 1.85 -15.15 -10.12
CA ALA A 108 2.55 -13.87 -10.05
C ALA A 108 1.62 -12.71 -9.70
N VAL A 109 0.36 -12.74 -10.15
CA VAL A 109 -0.63 -11.72 -9.78
C VAL A 109 -0.97 -11.83 -8.29
N TRP A 110 -1.21 -13.03 -7.78
CA TRP A 110 -1.47 -13.24 -6.35
C TRP A 110 -0.28 -12.83 -5.47
N GLU A 111 0.93 -13.20 -5.85
CA GLU A 111 2.15 -12.80 -5.13
C GLU A 111 2.38 -11.28 -5.19
N SER A 112 1.95 -10.61 -6.27
CA SER A 112 2.00 -9.14 -6.32
C SER A 112 1.05 -8.50 -5.30
N LEU A 113 -0.15 -9.07 -5.11
CA LEU A 113 -1.13 -8.57 -4.12
C LEU A 113 -0.70 -8.82 -2.67
N LYS A 114 0.06 -9.88 -2.40
CA LYS A 114 0.68 -10.11 -1.08
C LYS A 114 1.70 -9.04 -0.68
N LYS A 115 2.15 -8.21 -1.63
CA LYS A 115 3.00 -7.05 -1.34
C LYS A 115 2.21 -5.80 -0.97
N VAL A 116 0.88 -5.85 -0.95
CA VAL A 116 0.03 -4.73 -0.56
C VAL A 116 -0.40 -4.93 0.88
N PHE A 117 -0.16 -3.93 1.72
CA PHE A 117 -0.41 -4.02 3.16
C PHE A 117 -1.46 -3.01 3.60
N ASP A 118 -2.23 -3.40 4.61
CA ASP A 118 -3.05 -2.45 5.34
C ASP A 118 -2.13 -1.51 6.15
N PRO A 119 -2.24 -0.17 6.00
CA PRO A 119 -1.36 0.76 6.72
C PRO A 119 -1.61 0.83 8.22
N GLU A 120 -2.76 0.34 8.69
CA GLU A 120 -3.14 0.29 10.11
C GLU A 120 -2.84 -1.08 10.72
N ILE A 121 -3.02 -2.15 9.94
CA ILE A 121 -2.79 -3.53 10.37
C ILE A 121 -1.59 -4.09 9.58
N PRO A 122 -0.45 -4.42 10.22
CA PRO A 122 0.80 -4.75 9.52
C PRO A 122 0.82 -6.16 8.88
N VAL A 123 -0.26 -6.53 8.18
CA VAL A 123 -0.46 -7.79 7.44
C VAL A 123 -0.91 -7.43 6.02
N ASN A 124 -0.54 -8.26 5.04
CA ASN A 124 -0.93 -8.02 3.65
C ASN A 124 -2.42 -8.29 3.41
N ILE A 125 -2.98 -7.65 2.39
CA ILE A 125 -4.42 -7.71 2.09
C ILE A 125 -4.90 -9.12 1.70
N VAL A 126 -4.01 -10.00 1.22
CA VAL A 126 -4.34 -11.38 0.87
C VAL A 126 -4.47 -12.21 2.15
N ASP A 127 -3.49 -12.13 3.05
CA ASP A 127 -3.50 -12.85 4.32
C ASP A 127 -4.51 -12.30 5.33
N LEU A 128 -4.89 -11.02 5.21
CA LEU A 128 -6.05 -10.46 5.91
C LEU A 128 -7.38 -10.99 5.36
N GLY A 129 -7.39 -11.68 4.22
CA GLY A 129 -8.61 -12.18 3.58
C GLY A 129 -9.46 -11.06 2.97
N LEU A 130 -8.84 -9.94 2.57
CA LEU A 130 -9.55 -8.82 1.95
C LEU A 130 -9.78 -9.02 0.45
N VAL A 131 -9.00 -9.88 -0.21
CA VAL A 131 -9.16 -10.15 -1.65
C VAL A 131 -10.15 -11.31 -1.85
N TYR A 132 -11.32 -11.03 -2.42
CA TYR A 132 -12.39 -12.01 -2.63
C TYR A 132 -12.34 -12.71 -3.97
N SER A 133 -11.92 -12.02 -5.01
CA SER A 133 -11.74 -12.64 -6.31
C SER A 133 -10.69 -11.93 -7.15
N LEU A 134 -10.07 -12.70 -8.03
CA LEU A 134 -9.11 -12.25 -9.02
C LEU A 134 -9.43 -12.97 -10.32
N LYS A 135 -9.62 -12.20 -11.39
CA LYS A 135 -9.87 -12.73 -12.74
C LYS A 135 -8.91 -12.10 -13.72
N VAL A 136 -8.31 -12.93 -14.56
CA VAL A 136 -7.43 -12.51 -15.66
C VAL A 136 -8.16 -12.79 -16.96
N ASP A 137 -8.37 -11.76 -17.77
CA ASP A 137 -9.08 -11.83 -19.04
C ASP A 137 -8.23 -11.29 -20.18
N ALA A 138 -8.41 -11.82 -21.39
CA ALA A 138 -7.81 -11.29 -22.60
C ALA A 138 -8.53 -10.01 -23.05
N ILE A 139 -7.78 -8.97 -23.39
CA ILE A 139 -8.34 -7.71 -23.91
C ILE A 139 -8.60 -7.87 -25.41
N ASP A 140 -9.83 -7.60 -25.84
CA ASP A 140 -10.26 -7.65 -27.25
C ASP A 140 -9.93 -8.99 -27.96
N GLY A 141 -9.88 -10.10 -27.20
CA GLY A 141 -9.50 -11.42 -27.72
C GLY A 141 -8.01 -11.57 -28.07
N SER A 142 -7.16 -10.65 -27.62
CA SER A 142 -5.71 -10.69 -27.82
C SER A 142 -5.04 -11.83 -27.06
N THR A 143 -4.02 -12.45 -27.65
CA THR A 143 -3.13 -13.40 -26.94
C THR A 143 -2.06 -12.70 -26.11
N ASP A 144 -1.84 -11.42 -26.36
CA ASP A 144 -0.68 -10.68 -25.85
C ASP A 144 -1.06 -9.61 -24.84
N ARG A 145 -2.35 -9.29 -24.73
CA ARG A 145 -2.86 -8.25 -23.84
C ARG A 145 -3.90 -8.78 -22.87
N HIS A 146 -3.69 -8.50 -21.59
CA HIS A 146 -4.56 -9.00 -20.53
C HIS A 146 -4.97 -7.89 -19.57
N SER A 147 -6.19 -8.03 -19.05
CA SER A 147 -6.75 -7.23 -17.97
C SER A 147 -6.93 -8.09 -16.73
N VAL A 148 -6.72 -7.50 -15.56
CA VAL A 148 -7.06 -8.13 -14.29
C VAL A 148 -8.17 -7.37 -13.58
N VAL A 149 -9.16 -8.11 -13.11
CA VAL A 149 -10.23 -7.60 -12.25
C VAL A 149 -10.10 -8.25 -10.88
N VAL A 150 -9.93 -7.41 -9.85
CA VAL A 150 -9.88 -7.79 -8.45
C VAL A 150 -11.12 -7.26 -7.75
N ALA A 151 -11.82 -8.12 -7.01
CA ALA A 151 -12.81 -7.67 -6.03
C ALA A 151 -12.19 -7.83 -4.64
N MET A 152 -12.16 -6.75 -3.87
CA MET A 152 -11.66 -6.75 -2.51
C MET A 152 -12.60 -6.03 -1.56
N THR A 153 -12.45 -6.24 -0.27
CA THR A 153 -13.18 -5.52 0.77
C THR A 153 -12.22 -4.84 1.74
N LEU A 154 -12.75 -4.22 2.79
CA LEU A 154 -11.98 -3.60 3.87
C LEU A 154 -12.41 -4.19 5.22
N THR A 155 -11.55 -4.02 6.22
CA THR A 155 -11.82 -4.47 7.60
C THR A 155 -12.98 -3.71 8.25
N ALA A 156 -13.29 -2.49 7.78
CA ALA A 156 -14.41 -1.69 8.22
C ALA A 156 -15.07 -0.92 7.06
N PRO A 157 -16.42 -0.80 7.04
CA PRO A 157 -17.13 0.08 6.11
C PRO A 157 -16.68 1.53 6.24
N GLY A 158 -16.43 2.19 5.11
CA GLY A 158 -16.05 3.61 5.09
C GLY A 158 -14.63 3.90 5.60
N CYS A 159 -13.75 2.89 5.67
CA CYS A 159 -12.33 3.12 5.95
C CYS A 159 -11.73 4.10 4.92
N GLY A 160 -11.21 5.23 5.39
CA GLY A 160 -10.64 6.28 4.56
C GLY A 160 -9.44 5.81 3.73
N MET A 161 -8.72 4.79 4.21
CA MET A 161 -7.61 4.17 3.48
C MET A 161 -8.03 3.26 2.32
N GLY A 162 -9.32 2.96 2.15
CA GLY A 162 -9.82 2.09 1.08
C GLY A 162 -9.31 2.43 -0.32
N PRO A 163 -9.51 3.68 -0.81
CA PRO A 163 -9.00 4.15 -2.10
C PRO A 163 -7.48 3.96 -2.22
N VAL A 164 -6.75 4.23 -1.15
CA VAL A 164 -5.28 4.20 -1.11
C VAL A 164 -4.75 2.77 -1.17
N ILE A 165 -5.43 1.81 -0.53
CA ILE A 165 -5.13 0.39 -0.63
C ILE A 165 -5.49 -0.14 -2.03
N ALA A 166 -6.64 0.27 -2.59
CA ALA A 166 -7.06 -0.13 -3.93
C ALA A 166 -6.11 0.39 -5.03
N GLU A 167 -5.61 1.62 -4.88
CA GLU A 167 -4.58 2.19 -5.76
C GLU A 167 -3.28 1.38 -5.71
N ASP A 168 -2.81 1.04 -4.51
CA ASP A 168 -1.60 0.24 -4.33
C ASP A 168 -1.75 -1.16 -4.93
N ALA A 169 -2.88 -1.82 -4.67
CA ALA A 169 -3.22 -3.10 -5.29
C ALA A 169 -3.23 -3.03 -6.82
N ARG A 170 -3.88 -2.01 -7.38
CA ARG A 170 -3.89 -1.78 -8.83
C ARG A 170 -2.47 -1.60 -9.38
N ASN A 171 -1.66 -0.75 -8.74
CA ASN A 171 -0.28 -0.49 -9.19
C ASN A 171 0.60 -1.74 -9.09
N ARG A 172 0.42 -2.57 -8.06
CA ARG A 172 1.12 -3.86 -7.93
C ARG A 172 0.72 -4.85 -9.01
N VAL A 173 -0.57 -4.98 -9.29
CA VAL A 173 -1.05 -5.82 -10.38
C VAL A 173 -0.51 -5.31 -11.73
N LEU A 174 -0.54 -4.01 -11.98
CA LEU A 174 0.02 -3.40 -13.20
C LEU A 174 1.54 -3.55 -13.32
N SER A 175 2.27 -3.87 -12.24
CA SER A 175 3.71 -4.14 -12.33
C SER A 175 4.04 -5.57 -12.79
N VAL A 176 3.04 -6.45 -12.89
CA VAL A 176 3.24 -7.84 -13.29
C VAL A 176 3.35 -7.93 -14.82
N PRO A 177 4.41 -8.57 -15.35
CA PRO A 177 4.56 -8.78 -16.78
C PRO A 177 3.35 -9.47 -17.42
N GLY A 178 2.84 -8.89 -18.50
CA GLY A 178 1.70 -9.39 -19.27
C GLY A 178 0.36 -8.72 -18.95
N ILE A 179 0.32 -7.82 -17.95
CA ILE A 179 -0.92 -7.15 -17.53
C ILE A 179 -0.94 -5.70 -18.02
N ASN A 180 -1.91 -5.36 -18.87
CA ASN A 180 -2.01 -4.03 -19.47
C ASN A 180 -3.06 -3.15 -18.79
N GLN A 181 -4.05 -3.77 -18.15
CA GLN A 181 -5.12 -3.08 -17.46
C GLN A 181 -5.39 -3.77 -16.12
N ALA A 182 -5.65 -2.99 -15.08
CA ALA A 182 -6.08 -3.52 -13.80
C ALA A 182 -7.25 -2.70 -13.26
N GLN A 183 -8.25 -3.41 -12.74
CA GLN A 183 -9.39 -2.86 -12.03
C GLN A 183 -9.49 -3.54 -10.67
N VAL A 184 -9.46 -2.74 -9.61
CA VAL A 184 -9.70 -3.18 -8.23
C VAL A 184 -11.01 -2.54 -7.80
N SER A 185 -11.99 -3.36 -7.41
CA SER A 185 -13.29 -2.91 -6.94
C SER A 185 -13.43 -3.20 -5.45
N ILE A 186 -13.85 -2.20 -4.68
CA ILE A 186 -14.17 -2.33 -3.26
C ILE A 186 -15.63 -2.78 -3.13
N VAL A 187 -15.83 -3.96 -2.58
CA VAL A 187 -17.13 -4.59 -2.34
C VAL A 187 -17.38 -4.77 -0.85
N TRP A 188 -18.66 -4.81 -0.48
CA TRP A 188 -19.11 -4.90 0.92
C TRP A 188 -19.90 -6.18 1.23
N ASP A 189 -20.16 -6.99 0.20
CA ASP A 189 -20.87 -8.26 0.32
C ASP A 189 -20.00 -9.39 -0.29
N PRO A 190 -19.69 -10.46 0.47
CA PRO A 190 -19.99 -10.62 1.90
C PRO A 190 -19.25 -9.58 2.78
N PRO A 191 -19.73 -9.29 4.00
CA PRO A 191 -18.99 -8.46 4.94
C PRO A 191 -17.76 -9.21 5.45
N TRP A 192 -16.65 -8.50 5.62
CA TRP A 192 -15.43 -9.07 6.17
C TRP A 192 -15.58 -9.46 7.64
N THR A 193 -14.95 -10.56 8.03
CA THR A 193 -14.83 -11.00 9.42
C THR A 193 -13.42 -11.53 9.69
N GLN A 194 -12.95 -11.45 10.95
CA GLN A 194 -11.62 -11.96 11.35
C GLN A 194 -11.40 -13.45 11.04
N THR A 195 -12.48 -14.23 10.84
CA THR A 195 -12.40 -15.63 10.43
C THR A 195 -11.86 -15.82 9.00
N MET A 196 -11.83 -14.74 8.20
CA MET A 196 -11.27 -14.74 6.83
C MET A 196 -9.74 -14.61 6.81
N ILE A 197 -9.11 -14.25 7.94
CA ILE A 197 -7.66 -14.12 8.05
C ILE A 197 -7.03 -15.51 7.87
N SER A 198 -6.00 -15.59 7.01
CA SER A 198 -5.21 -16.81 6.79
C SER A 198 -4.46 -17.23 8.05
N GLU A 199 -3.99 -18.48 8.11
CA GLU A 199 -3.17 -18.93 9.25
C GLU A 199 -1.88 -18.11 9.37
N ASP A 200 -1.22 -17.79 8.25
CA ASP A 200 -0.03 -16.93 8.23
C ASP A 200 -0.34 -15.52 8.74
N GLY A 201 -1.50 -14.96 8.38
CA GLY A 201 -1.97 -13.68 8.90
C GLY A 201 -2.24 -13.72 10.41
N LYS A 202 -2.88 -14.78 10.91
CA LYS A 202 -3.12 -14.97 12.35
C LYS A 202 -1.82 -15.09 13.13
N MET A 203 -0.83 -15.79 12.59
CA MET A 203 0.49 -15.92 13.20
C MET A 203 1.19 -14.56 13.30
N GLN A 204 1.14 -13.73 12.26
CA GLN A 204 1.70 -12.37 12.28
C GLN A 204 1.03 -11.46 13.33
N LEU A 205 -0.28 -11.67 13.55
CA LEU A 205 -1.07 -10.92 14.55
C LEU A 205 -0.99 -11.53 15.96
N GLY A 206 -0.33 -12.67 16.15
CA GLY A 206 -0.25 -13.36 17.45
C GLY A 206 -1.60 -13.91 17.93
N LEU A 207 -2.48 -14.29 17.01
CA LEU A 207 -3.81 -14.83 17.31
C LEU A 207 -3.81 -16.35 17.52
N ILE A 208 -2.72 -17.03 17.16
CA ILE A 208 -2.48 -18.47 17.31
C ILE A 208 -1.03 -18.74 17.73
#